data_AF-A0A4V1UTQ6-F1
#
_entry.id   AF-A0A4V1UTQ6-F1
#
_cell.length_a   1.000
_cell.length_b   1.000
_cell.length_c   1.000
_cell.angle_alpha   90.00
_cell.angle_beta   90.00
_cell.angle_gamma   90.00
#
_symmetry.space_group_name_H-M   'P 1'
#
loop_
_entity.id
_entity.type
_entity.pdbx_description
1 polymer ?
#
loop_
_entity_poly.entity_id
_entity_poly.type
_entity_poly.pdbx_seq_one_letter_code
_entity_poly.pdbx_strand_id
1 'polypeptide(L)' 'MAGPVVIVGGGLAGLACARALQTRNVAWRLLESSDRIGGRLRT' A
#
# COMPACT_ATOMS: atom_id res chain seq x y z
N MET A 1 7.65 -20.70 -3.99
CA MET A 1 7.70 -19.33 -4.55
C MET A 1 6.77 -18.45 -3.74
N ALA A 2 7.25 -17.30 -3.25
CA ALA A 2 6.34 -16.33 -2.64
C ALA A 2 5.45 -15.73 -3.74
N GLY A 3 4.14 -15.70 -3.51
CA GLY A 3 3.19 -15.09 -4.42
C GLY A 3 3.35 -13.56 -4.48
N PRO A 4 2.72 -12.89 -5.47
CA PRO A 4 2.76 -11.44 -5.56
C PRO A 4 2.16 -10.78 -4.30
N VAL A 5 2.78 -9.69 -3.82
CA VAL A 5 2.30 -8.97 -2.63
C VAL A 5 1.22 -7.98 -3.03
N VAL A 6 0.05 -8.10 -2.40
CA VAL A 6 -1.08 -7.19 -2.59
C VAL A 6 -1.39 -6.51 -1.27
N ILE A 7 -1.44 -5.18 -1.28
CA ILE A 7 -1.80 -4.34 -0.13
C ILE A 7 -3.22 -3.84 -0.36
N VAL A 8 -4.11 -4.05 0.62
CA VAL A 8 -5.50 -3.58 0.57
C VAL A 8 -5.68 -2.41 1.54
N GLY A 9 -6.06 -1.25 1.00
CA GLY A 9 -6.23 0.00 1.73
C GLY A 9 -5.03 0.95 1.62
N GLY A 10 -5.22 2.10 0.97
CA GLY A 10 -4.28 3.21 0.81
C GLY A 10 -4.24 4.19 1.98
N GLY A 11 -4.54 3.73 3.20
CA GLY A 11 -4.35 4.50 4.43
C GLY A 11 -2.88 4.51 4.90
N LEU A 12 -2.61 5.14 6.05
CA LEU A 12 -1.25 5.24 6.62
C LEU A 12 -0.54 3.88 6.73
N ALA A 13 -1.23 2.86 7.23
CA ALA A 13 -0.64 1.53 7.39
C ALA A 13 -0.27 0.89 6.05
N GLY A 14 -1.15 0.97 5.05
CA GLY A 14 -0.90 0.44 3.72
C GLY A 14 0.24 1.16 3.01
N LEU A 15 0.29 2.49 3.11
CA LEU A 15 1.37 3.30 2.55
C LEU A 15 2.72 3.04 3.26
N ALA A 16 2.72 2.83 4.58
CA ALA A 16 3.92 2.45 5.31
C ALA A 16 4.44 1.07 4.88
N CYS A 17 3.54 0.11 4.67
CA CYS A 17 3.87 -1.21 4.12
C CYS A 17 4.46 -1.09 2.70
N ALA A 18 3.78 -0.34 1.81
CA ALA A 18 4.24 -0.09 0.45
C ALA A 18 5.66 0.51 0.43
N ARG A 19 5.91 1.50 1.30
CA ARG A 19 7.24 2.11 1.45
C ARG A 19 8.29 1.10 1.90
N ALA A 20 7.97 0.23 2.87
CA ALA A 20 8.90 -0.79 3.36
C ALA A 20 9.22 -1.87 2.31
N LEU A 21 8.26 -2.21 1.45
CA LEU A 21 8.50 -3.13 0.32
C LEU A 21 9.29 -2.46 -0.80
N GLN A 22 8.98 -1.19 -1.10
CA GLN A 22 9.70 -0.38 -2.07
C GLN A 22 11.19 -0.29 -1.74
N THR A 23 11.55 0.00 -0.47
CA THR A 23 12.96 0.11 -0.04
C THR A 23 13.71 -1.22 -0.10
N ARG A 24 12.99 -2.34 -0.10
CA ARG A 24 13.55 -3.69 -0.25
C ARG A 24 13.49 -4.21 -1.69
N ASN A 25 13.07 -3.36 -2.63
CA ASN A 25 12.91 -3.70 -4.04
C ASN A 25 11.98 -4.91 -4.29
N VAL A 26 10.97 -5.08 -3.43
CA VAL A 26 9.96 -6.13 -3.56
C VAL A 26 8.80 -5.57 -4.38
N ALA A 27 8.40 -6.26 -5.44
CA ALA A 27 7.25 -5.86 -6.26
C ALA A 27 5.93 -6.00 -5.48
N TRP A 28 5.07 -4.99 -5.55
CA TRP A 28 3.77 -4.96 -4.86
C TRP A 28 2.70 -4.24 -5.69
N ARG A 29 1.44 -4.48 -5.35
CA ARG A 29 0.29 -3.73 -5.86
C ARG A 29 -0.59 -3.27 -4.70
N LEU A 30 -0.96 -1.99 -4.71
CA LEU A 30 -1.86 -1.38 -3.72
C LEU A 30 -3.25 -1.22 -4.35
N LEU A 31 -4.28 -1.63 -3.62
CA LEU A 31 -5.68 -1.44 -3.97
C LEU A 31 -6.32 -0.52 -2.93
N GLU A 32 -6.92 0.59 -3.37
CA GLU A 32 -7.73 1.48 -2.54
C GLU A 32 -9.12 1.58 -3.17
N SER A 33 -10.13 1.57 -2.32
CA SER A 33 -11.54 1.68 -2.70
C SER A 33 -11.93 3.09 -3.15
N SER A 34 -11.27 4.10 -2.60
CA SER A 34 -11.47 5.51 -2.96
C SER A 34 -10.59 5.94 -4.12
N ASP A 35 -10.96 7.05 -4.73
CA ASP A 35 -10.19 7.84 -5.69
C ASP A 35 -8.93 8.53 -5.09
N ARG A 36 -8.82 8.60 -3.76
CA ARG A 36 -7.69 9.23 -3.05
C ARG A 36 -7.04 8.31 -2.04
N ILE A 37 -5.74 8.52 -1.84
CA ILE A 37 -4.97 7.92 -0.75
C ILE A 37 -5.11 8.72 0.55
N GLY A 38 -4.67 8.12 1.66
CA GLY A 38 -4.66 8.73 2.99
C GLY A 38 -5.62 8.07 3.98
N GLY A 39 -6.58 7.27 3.48
CA GLY A 39 -7.57 6.58 4.31
C GLY A 39 -8.36 7.57 5.18
N ARG A 40 -8.26 7.42 6.51
CA ARG A 40 -8.96 8.30 7.47
C ARG A 40 -8.33 9.69 7.61
N LEU A 41 -7.11 9.91 7.13
CA LEU A 41 -6.51 11.24 7.12
C LEU A 41 -7.19 12.07 6.03
N ARG A 42 -7.97 13.08 6.45
CA ARG A 42 -8.67 14.00 5.56
C ARG A 42 -8.14 15.41 5.80
N THR A 43 -7.53 15.95 4.75
CA THR A 43 -7.18 17.35 4.56
C THR A 43 -7.82 17.84 3.27
#